data_AF-A0A643C820-F1
#
_entry.id   AF-A0A643C820-F1
#
_cell.length_a   1.000
_cell.length_b   1.000
_cell.length_c   1.000
_cell.angle_alpha   90.00
_cell.angle_beta   90.00
_cell.angle_gamma   90.00
#
_symmetry.space_group_name_H-M   'P 1'
#
loop_
_entity.id
_entity.type
_entity.pdbx_description
1 polymer ?
#
loop_
_entity_poly.entity_id
_entity_poly.type
_entity_poly.pdbx_seq_one_letter_code
_entity_poly.pdbx_strand_id
1 'polypeptide(L)'
;MRLVRNEKPLPAPLLEDFPVCPPPTPILPTPGESSLNEAFAALRKIIPTLPSDKLSKIQTLKLAARYIDFLYQVLQSDEMDNKMTSCSYVAHERLSYAFSVWRMEGAWSMSASH
;
A
#
# COMPACT_ATOMS: atom_id res chain seq x y z
N MET A 1 -29.77 77.71 11.47
CA MET A 1 -31.04 77.08 11.89
C MET A 1 -31.07 75.67 11.30
N ARG A 2 -31.26 74.65 12.15
CA ARG A 2 -31.11 73.22 11.83
C ARG A 2 -32.24 72.74 10.91
N LEU A 3 -31.90 72.11 9.80
CA LEU A 3 -32.77 71.18 9.08
C LEU A 3 -32.13 69.79 9.23
N VAL A 4 -32.42 69.14 10.36
CA VAL A 4 -32.09 67.72 10.55
C VAL A 4 -33.15 66.95 9.77
N ARG A 5 -32.79 66.48 8.57
CA ARG A 5 -33.61 65.51 7.86
C ARG A 5 -33.63 64.23 8.69
N ASN A 6 -34.85 63.76 8.94
CA ASN A 6 -35.15 62.58 9.72
C ASN A 6 -34.96 61.37 8.81
N GLU A 7 -33.72 60.90 8.70
CA GLU A 7 -33.36 59.73 7.88
C GLU A 7 -33.84 58.48 8.62
N LYS A 8 -35.02 57.97 8.22
CA LYS A 8 -35.56 56.70 8.71
C LYS A 8 -34.54 55.59 8.41
N PRO A 9 -34.08 54.79 9.40
CA PRO A 9 -33.09 53.76 9.15
C PRO A 9 -33.63 52.76 8.13
N LEU A 10 -32.87 52.54 7.05
CA LEU A 10 -33.14 51.49 6.07
C LEU A 10 -33.13 50.13 6.78
N PRO A 11 -34.07 49.21 6.50
CA PRO A 11 -34.03 47.87 7.10
C PRO A 11 -32.69 47.20 6.73
N ALA A 12 -32.05 46.59 7.73
CA ALA A 12 -30.82 45.83 7.54
C ALA A 12 -31.05 44.78 6.43
N PRO A 13 -30.07 44.56 5.53
CA PRO A 13 -30.15 43.48 4.58
C PRO A 13 -30.37 42.18 5.34
N LEU A 14 -31.38 41.41 4.94
CA LEU A 14 -31.60 40.06 5.44
C LEU A 14 -30.28 39.31 5.29
N LEU A 15 -29.81 38.73 6.40
CA LEU A 15 -28.63 37.89 6.49
C LEU A 15 -28.79 36.81 5.41
N GLU A 16 -28.15 37.02 4.26
CA GLU A 16 -28.04 36.01 3.22
C GLU A 16 -27.45 34.79 3.90
N ASP A 17 -28.16 33.68 3.80
CA ASP A 17 -27.80 32.36 4.28
C ASP A 17 -26.34 32.10 3.91
N PHE A 18 -25.40 32.40 4.82
CA PHE A 18 -24.01 32.03 4.61
C PHE A 18 -24.06 30.53 4.45
N PRO A 19 -23.54 29.96 3.34
CA PRO A 19 -23.58 28.53 3.16
C PRO A 19 -22.84 27.93 4.34
N VAL A 20 -23.60 27.36 5.28
CA VAL A 20 -23.07 26.48 6.30
C VAL A 20 -22.28 25.45 5.51
N CYS A 21 -20.95 25.44 5.68
CA CYS A 21 -20.14 24.38 5.11
C CYS A 21 -20.83 23.06 5.50
N PRO A 22 -21.28 22.25 4.52
CA PRO A 22 -21.96 21.02 4.85
C PRO A 22 -21.08 20.21 5.79
N PRO A 23 -21.66 19.54 6.81
CA PRO A 23 -20.88 18.70 7.71
C PRO A 23 -20.05 17.73 6.86
N PRO A 24 -18.79 17.42 7.23
CA PRO A 24 -17.97 16.50 6.45
C PRO A 24 -18.75 15.20 6.28
N THR A 25 -19.18 14.93 5.04
CA THR A 25 -19.82 13.68 4.69
C THR A 25 -18.89 12.53 5.10
N PRO A 26 -19.40 11.44 5.69
CA PRO A 26 -18.59 10.25 5.89
C PRO A 26 -17.96 9.91 4.54
N ILE A 27 -16.64 9.83 4.49
CA ILE A 27 -15.87 9.59 3.28
C ILE A 27 -16.32 8.23 2.76
N LEU A 28 -17.30 8.20 1.86
CA LEU A 28 -17.60 7.00 1.10
C LEU A 28 -16.31 6.71 0.30
N PRO A 29 -15.74 5.50 0.40
CA PRO A 29 -14.49 5.19 -0.30
C PRO A 29 -14.68 5.56 -1.77
N THR A 30 -13.77 6.37 -2.29
CA THR A 30 -13.87 6.80 -3.68
C THR A 30 -13.80 5.54 -4.56
N PRO A 31 -14.59 5.42 -5.65
CA PRO A 31 -14.68 4.18 -6.43
C PRO A 31 -13.34 3.59 -6.90
N GLY A 32 -12.29 4.42 -7.00
CA GLY A 32 -10.93 4.00 -7.33
C GLY A 32 -10.14 3.33 -6.20
N GLU A 33 -10.53 3.47 -4.93
CA GLU A 33 -9.82 2.86 -3.80
C GLU A 33 -10.12 1.37 -3.65
N SER A 34 -11.32 0.93 -4.04
CA SER A 34 -11.73 -0.47 -3.94
C SER A 34 -10.95 -1.37 -4.90
N SER A 35 -10.73 -0.92 -6.15
CA SER A 35 -9.94 -1.66 -7.14
C SER A 35 -8.45 -1.74 -6.77
N LEU A 36 -7.89 -0.66 -6.21
CA LEU A 36 -6.51 -0.64 -5.71
C LEU A 36 -6.33 -1.62 -4.55
N ASN A 37 -7.28 -1.62 -3.60
CA ASN A 37 -7.22 -2.53 -2.45
C ASN A 37 -7.37 -4.00 -2.87
N GLU A 38 -8.17 -4.29 -3.89
CA GLU A 38 -8.28 -5.62 -4.49
C GLU A 38 -6.96 -6.06 -5.15
N ALA A 39 -6.34 -5.20 -5.97
CA ALA A 39 -5.03 -5.47 -6.55
C ALA A 39 -3.96 -5.72 -5.46
N PHE A 40 -4.06 -5.00 -4.35
CA PHE A 40 -3.19 -5.19 -3.20
C PHE A 40 -3.40 -6.53 -2.50
N ALA A 41 -4.65 -6.97 -2.37
CA ALA A 41 -4.99 -8.29 -1.84
C ALA A 41 -4.50 -9.41 -2.77
N ALA A 42 -4.60 -9.23 -4.09
CA ALA A 42 -4.06 -10.17 -5.07
C ALA A 42 -2.54 -10.28 -4.96
N LEU A 43 -1.83 -9.14 -4.84
CA LEU A 43 -0.39 -9.12 -4.64
C LEU A 43 0.03 -9.92 -3.37
N ARG A 44 -0.68 -9.74 -2.25
CA ARG A 44 -0.39 -10.48 -1.01
C ARG A 44 -0.53 -11.99 -1.12
N LYS A 45 -1.38 -12.49 -2.03
CA LYS A 45 -1.53 -13.95 -2.26
C LYS A 45 -0.29 -14.57 -2.91
N ILE A 46 0.50 -13.77 -3.63
CA ILE A 46 1.67 -14.23 -4.38
C ILE A 46 2.95 -14.09 -3.54
N ILE A 47 3.02 -13.08 -2.67
CA ILE A 47 4.18 -12.88 -1.82
C ILE A 47 4.26 -13.98 -0.76
N PRO A 48 5.41 -14.65 -0.60
CA PRO A 48 5.54 -15.72 0.38
C PRO A 48 5.64 -15.18 1.81
N THR A 49 4.52 -15.19 2.53
CA THR A 49 4.37 -14.73 3.93
C THR A 49 4.01 -15.87 4.87
N LEU A 50 4.22 -15.70 6.18
CA LEU A 50 3.69 -16.57 7.22
C LEU A 50 2.26 -16.15 7.59
N PRO A 51 1.43 -17.07 8.11
CA PRO A 51 0.09 -16.76 8.61
C PRO A 51 0.08 -15.65 9.68
N SER A 52 1.17 -15.54 10.44
CA SER A 52 1.32 -14.54 11.51
C SER A 52 1.72 -13.15 11.00
N ASP A 53 2.23 -13.03 9.77
CA ASP A 53 2.77 -11.77 9.26
C ASP A 53 1.67 -10.70 9.15
N LYS A 54 1.98 -9.50 9.65
CA LYS A 54 1.14 -8.30 9.52
C LYS A 54 1.90 -7.26 8.72
N LEU A 55 1.60 -7.19 7.41
CA LEU A 55 2.31 -6.31 6.47
C LEU A 55 1.44 -5.10 6.07
N SER A 56 1.95 -3.90 6.32
CA SER A 56 1.41 -2.65 5.76
C SER A 56 1.53 -2.61 4.23
N LYS A 57 0.90 -1.61 3.59
CA LYS A 57 1.01 -1.42 2.13
C LYS A 57 2.48 -1.23 1.71
N ILE A 58 3.22 -0.37 2.39
CA ILE A 58 4.64 -0.17 2.06
C ILE A 58 5.48 -1.42 2.27
N GLN A 59 5.24 -2.19 3.34
CA GLN A 59 5.98 -3.44 3.61
C GLN A 59 5.70 -4.50 2.55
N THR A 60 4.45 -4.64 2.12
CA THR A 60 4.07 -5.59 1.07
C THR A 60 4.76 -5.23 -0.24
N LEU A 61 4.83 -3.94 -0.62
CA LEU A 61 5.53 -3.51 -1.84
C LEU A 61 7.04 -3.75 -1.75
N LYS A 62 7.67 -3.40 -0.62
CA LYS A 62 9.11 -3.67 -0.39
C LYS A 62 9.40 -5.16 -0.47
N LEU A 63 8.57 -5.98 0.16
CA LEU A 63 8.74 -7.43 0.17
C LEU A 63 8.54 -8.04 -1.23
N ALA A 64 7.58 -7.53 -2.01
CA ALA A 64 7.39 -7.94 -3.40
C ALA A 64 8.64 -7.68 -4.25
N ALA A 65 9.20 -6.46 -4.17
CA ALA A 65 10.41 -6.11 -4.91
C ALA A 65 11.58 -7.05 -4.55
N ARG A 66 11.80 -7.27 -3.25
CA ARG A 66 12.88 -8.16 -2.78
C ARG A 66 12.65 -9.62 -3.15
N TYR A 67 11.40 -10.06 -3.25
CA TYR A 67 11.06 -11.40 -3.71
C TYR A 67 11.37 -11.58 -5.21
N ILE A 68 11.14 -10.54 -6.03
CA ILE A 68 11.57 -10.53 -7.44
C ILE A 68 13.09 -10.65 -7.53
N ASP A 69 13.85 -9.88 -6.75
CA ASP A 69 15.31 -9.94 -6.74
C ASP A 69 15.83 -11.32 -6.33
N PHE A 70 15.21 -11.93 -5.30
CA PHE A 70 15.53 -13.29 -4.87
C PHE A 70 15.33 -14.30 -5.99
N LEU A 71 14.17 -14.28 -6.65
CA LEU A 71 13.88 -15.19 -7.76
C LEU A 71 14.87 -14.99 -8.92
N TYR A 72 15.24 -13.75 -9.21
CA TYR A 72 16.21 -13.44 -10.25
C TYR A 72 17.60 -14.00 -9.95
N GLN A 73 18.05 -13.96 -8.69
CA GLN A 73 19.32 -14.58 -8.26
C GLN A 73 19.27 -16.12 -8.34
N VAL A 74 18.15 -16.72 -7.93
CA VAL A 74 17.96 -18.17 -8.03
C VAL A 74 18.02 -18.63 -9.49
N LEU A 75 17.34 -17.93 -10.40
CA LEU A 75 17.34 -18.27 -11.83
C LEU A 75 18.72 -18.16 -12.47
N GLN A 76 19.48 -17.09 -12.15
CA GLN A 76 20.85 -16.94 -12.65
C GLN A 76 21.79 -18.04 -12.13
N SER A 77 21.62 -18.44 -10.86
CA SER A 77 22.41 -19.53 -10.27
C SER A 77 22.10 -20.88 -10.93
N ASP A 78 20.82 -21.13 -11.24
CA ASP A 78 20.38 -22.36 -11.92
C ASP A 78 20.93 -22.47 -13.34
N GLU A 79 21.06 -21.37 -14.08
CA GLU A 79 21.67 -21.38 -15.44
C GLU A 79 23.14 -21.83 -15.40
N MET A 80 23.88 -21.47 -14.36
CA MET A 80 25.29 -21.87 -14.17
C MET A 80 25.44 -23.33 -13.72
N ASP A 81 24.44 -23.89 -13.01
CA ASP A 81 24.44 -25.27 -12.48
C ASP A 81 23.78 -26.31 -13.44
N ASN A 82 23.13 -25.86 -14.51
CA ASN A 82 22.17 -26.63 -15.32
C ASN A 82 22.73 -27.81 -16.14
N LYS A 83 24.02 -28.17 -16.00
CA LYS A 83 24.57 -29.33 -16.71
C LYS A 83 24.20 -30.69 -16.10
N MET A 84 23.62 -30.76 -14.90
CA MET A 84 23.41 -32.05 -14.20
C MET A 84 22.13 -32.20 -13.36
N THR A 85 21.27 -31.18 -13.25
CA THR A 85 20.23 -31.12 -12.19
C THR A 85 18.79 -31.18 -12.71
N SER A 86 18.46 -32.07 -13.64
CA SER A 86 17.08 -32.25 -14.12
C SER A 86 16.34 -33.33 -13.34
N CYS A 87 16.07 -33.10 -12.06
CA CYS A 87 15.08 -33.86 -11.30
C CYS A 87 14.22 -32.87 -10.51
N SER A 88 12.93 -32.81 -10.82
CA SER A 88 11.99 -31.81 -10.30
C SER A 88 11.95 -31.74 -8.76
N TYR A 89 12.14 -32.88 -8.09
CA TYR A 89 12.19 -32.96 -6.64
C TYR A 89 13.41 -32.23 -6.06
N VAL A 90 14.60 -32.47 -6.62
CA VAL A 90 15.86 -31.85 -6.16
C VAL A 90 15.84 -30.33 -6.40
N ALA A 91 15.30 -29.89 -7.54
CA ALA A 91 15.12 -28.47 -7.83
C ALA A 91 14.19 -27.80 -6.79
N HIS A 92 13.09 -28.47 -6.43
CA HIS A 92 12.16 -27.99 -5.41
C HIS A 92 12.79 -27.90 -4.02
N GLU A 93 13.57 -28.90 -3.60
CA GLU A 93 14.29 -28.87 -2.31
C GLU A 93 15.32 -27.73 -2.25
N ARG A 94 16.11 -27.53 -3.33
CA ARG A 94 17.08 -26.43 -3.41
C ARG A 94 16.41 -25.05 -3.30
N LEU A 95 15.31 -24.84 -4.04
CA LEU A 95 14.54 -23.59 -3.96
C LEU A 95 13.97 -23.36 -2.56
N SER A 96 13.41 -24.40 -1.95
CA SER A 96 12.84 -24.34 -0.59
C SER A 96 13.90 -23.99 0.46
N TYR A 97 15.10 -24.57 0.34
CA TYR A 97 16.23 -24.26 1.19
C TYR A 97 16.73 -22.82 1.00
N ALA A 98 16.98 -22.42 -0.25
CA ALA A 98 17.42 -21.06 -0.58
C ALA A 98 16.41 -20.01 -0.08
N PHE A 99 15.12 -20.29 -0.21
CA PHE A 99 14.05 -19.44 0.32
C PHE A 99 14.09 -19.34 1.85
N SER A 100 14.31 -20.46 2.54
CA SER A 100 14.40 -20.49 4.01
C SER A 100 15.60 -19.67 4.52
N VAL A 101 16.75 -19.79 3.84
CA VAL A 101 17.96 -19.00 4.16
C VAL A 101 17.70 -17.51 3.92
N TRP A 102 17.16 -17.14 2.76
CA TRP A 102 16.81 -15.75 2.43
C TRP A 102 15.87 -15.12 3.46
N ARG A 103 14.98 -15.93 4.03
CA ARG A 103 14.08 -15.50 5.11
C ARG A 103 14.80 -15.36 6.46
N MET A 104 15.75 -16.22 6.80
CA MET A 104 16.45 -16.16 8.10
C MET A 104 17.52 -15.06 8.16
N GLU A 105 18.09 -14.66 7.03
CA GLU A 105 19.13 -13.62 6.93
C GLU A 105 18.64 -12.21 7.33
N GLY A 106 17.40 -12.06 7.83
CA GLY A 106 16.82 -10.79 8.21
C GLY A 106 16.62 -9.82 7.04
N ALA A 107 16.96 -10.24 5.82
CA ALA A 107 16.97 -9.41 4.64
C ALA A 107 15.59 -8.75 4.41
N TRP A 108 14.50 -9.47 4.71
CA TRP A 108 13.12 -8.97 4.57
C TRP A 108 12.64 -8.09 5.74
N SER A 109 13.33 -8.14 6.89
CA SER A 109 12.95 -7.44 8.14
C SER A 109 13.70 -6.12 8.36
N MET A 110 14.65 -5.76 7.49
CA MET A 110 15.43 -4.52 7.55
C MET A 110 14.60 -3.29 7.12
N SER A 111 13.49 -3.02 7.81
CA SER A 111 12.87 -1.70 7.92
C SER A 111 11.88 -1.63 9.09
N ALA A 112 12.32 -2.07 10.28
CA ALA A 112 11.58 -1.87 11.53
C ALA A 112 12.30 -0.88 12.48
N SER A 113 13.24 -0.08 11.98
CA SER A 113 13.83 1.03 12.74
C SER A 113 13.48 2.34 12.03
N HIS A 114 12.48 3.04 12.57
CA HIS A 114 12.33 4.48 12.44
C HIS A 114 12.04 5.02 13.84
#